data_AF-A0A3D5NRJ9-F1
#
_entry.id   AF-A0A3D5NRJ9-F1
#
_cell.length_a   1.000
_cell.length_b   1.000
_cell.length_c   1.000
_cell.angle_alpha   90.00
_cell.angle_beta   90.00
_cell.angle_gamma   90.00
#
_symmetry.space_group_name_H-M   'P 1'
#
loop_
_entity.id
_entity.type
_entity.pdbx_description
1 polymer ?
#
loop_
_entity_poly.entity_id
_entity_poly.type
_entity_poly.pdbx_seq_one_letter_code
_entity_poly.pdbx_strand_id
1 'polypeptide(L)'
;LDENTMIPLANPANRQGRQVADVISGYRRRNRGAIGTAIVRVFDLSAASLGLNERQLKAAGRNFKAVHVTANDHAGYFPGATSIYMKMLFDPEEGTIFGAQGVGQKGVDKRIDILATAIKGNLKVDDLMELEF
;
A
#
# COMPACT_ATOMS: atom_id res chain seq x y z
N LEU A 1 -11.37 3.92 -5.80
CA LEU A 1 -12.48 4.89 -5.91
C LEU A 1 -11.88 6.12 -6.56
N ASP A 2 -12.37 6.49 -7.73
CA ASP A 2 -11.92 7.71 -8.43
C ASP A 2 -12.65 8.93 -7.87
N GLU A 3 -12.61 9.07 -6.54
CA GLU A 3 -13.21 10.19 -5.82
C GLU A 3 -12.10 11.11 -5.29
N ASN A 4 -12.33 12.41 -5.41
CA ASN A 4 -11.44 13.39 -4.84
C ASN A 4 -11.46 13.29 -3.31
N THR A 5 -10.28 13.10 -2.73
CA THR A 5 -10.12 12.97 -1.28
C THR A 5 -8.86 13.70 -0.81
N MET A 6 -8.83 14.08 0.47
CA MET A 6 -7.70 14.76 1.08
C MET A 6 -6.74 13.75 1.71
N ILE A 7 -5.52 13.66 1.18
CA ILE A 7 -4.44 12.82 1.72
C ILE A 7 -3.24 13.74 2.00
N PRO A 8 -3.20 14.39 3.18
CA PRO A 8 -2.19 15.40 3.50
C PRO A 8 -0.88 14.72 3.94
N LEU A 9 -0.13 14.19 2.98
CA LEU A 9 1.15 13.51 3.22
C LEU A 9 2.29 14.19 2.44
N ALA A 10 3.51 14.13 3.01
CA ALA A 10 4.69 14.76 2.43
C ALA A 10 5.06 14.23 1.03
N ASN A 11 4.93 12.92 0.80
CA ASN A 11 5.29 12.32 -0.49
C ASN A 11 4.37 12.81 -1.64
N PRO A 12 3.02 12.76 -1.52
CA PRO A 12 2.13 13.43 -2.48
C PRO A 12 2.45 14.91 -2.69
N ALA A 13 2.70 15.67 -1.63
CA ALA A 13 3.01 17.10 -1.72
C ALA A 13 4.28 17.36 -2.54
N ASN A 14 5.40 16.69 -2.22
CA ASN A 14 6.66 16.83 -2.94
C ASN A 14 6.53 16.42 -4.42
N ARG A 15 5.83 15.31 -4.69
CA ARG A 15 5.61 14.83 -6.06
C ARG A 15 4.75 15.81 -6.87
N GLN A 16 3.70 16.36 -6.26
CA GLN A 16 2.85 17.36 -6.89
C GLN A 16 3.63 18.65 -7.17
N GLY A 17 4.45 19.12 -6.23
CA GLY A 17 5.33 20.28 -6.44
C GLY A 17 6.28 20.07 -7.63
N ARG A 18 6.91 18.90 -7.73
CA ARG A 18 7.75 18.54 -8.88
C ARG A 18 6.97 18.52 -10.19
N GLN A 19 5.74 18.01 -10.18
CA GLN A 19 4.86 17.99 -11.36
C GLN A 19 4.46 19.40 -11.79
N VAL A 20 4.16 20.29 -10.85
CA VAL A 20 3.86 21.70 -11.13
C VAL A 20 5.05 22.38 -11.80
N ALA A 21 6.27 22.16 -11.31
CA ALA A 21 7.48 22.71 -11.94
C ALA A 21 7.65 22.26 -13.41
N ASP A 22 7.37 20.98 -13.70
CA ASP A 22 7.37 20.46 -15.09
C ASP A 22 6.32 21.16 -15.97
N VAL A 23 5.10 21.30 -15.45
CA VAL A 23 3.99 21.94 -16.18
C VAL A 23 4.29 23.41 -16.47
N ILE A 24 4.82 24.16 -15.49
CA ILE A 24 5.26 25.55 -15.68
C ILE A 24 6.36 25.64 -16.74
N SER A 25 7.24 24.63 -16.81
CA SER A 25 8.34 24.55 -17.79
C SER A 25 7.92 24.02 -19.17
N GLY A 26 6.62 23.83 -19.43
CA GLY A 26 6.10 23.36 -20.72
C GLY A 26 6.11 21.83 -20.92
N TYR A 27 6.53 21.04 -19.92
CA TYR A 27 6.45 19.59 -19.98
C TYR A 27 5.06 19.08 -19.63
N ARG A 28 4.55 18.13 -20.42
CA ARG A 28 3.28 17.46 -20.11
C ARG A 28 3.47 16.47 -18.96
N ARG A 29 2.70 16.63 -17.89
CA ARG A 29 2.61 15.68 -16.78
C ARG A 29 1.16 15.35 -16.44
N ARG A 30 0.92 14.09 -16.05
CA ARG A 30 -0.37 13.62 -15.54
C ARG A 30 -0.21 13.17 -14.09
N ASN A 31 -0.97 13.78 -13.19
CA ASN A 31 -1.09 13.29 -11.83
C ASN A 31 -1.94 12.01 -11.83
N ARG A 32 -1.40 10.91 -11.30
CA ARG A 32 -2.06 9.60 -11.21
C ARG A 32 -2.64 9.32 -9.81
N GLY A 33 -2.87 10.35 -9.01
CA GLY A 33 -3.40 10.22 -7.65
C GLY A 33 -2.42 9.60 -6.65
N ALA A 34 -2.76 9.75 -5.37
CA ALA A 34 -2.09 9.09 -4.26
C ALA A 34 -2.98 7.97 -3.71
N ILE A 35 -2.37 6.90 -3.21
CA ILE A 35 -3.09 5.77 -2.59
C ILE A 35 -2.99 5.80 -1.06
N GLY A 36 -2.50 6.90 -0.47
CA GLY A 36 -2.47 7.04 0.99
C GLY A 36 -1.49 6.12 1.72
N THR A 37 -0.40 5.70 1.07
CA THR A 37 0.66 4.93 1.73
C THR A 37 1.24 5.75 2.90
N ALA A 38 1.13 5.21 4.11
CA ALA A 38 1.59 5.81 5.34
C ALA A 38 2.21 4.76 6.26
N ILE A 39 3.19 5.17 7.05
CA ILE A 39 3.86 4.35 8.05
C ILE A 39 4.13 5.18 9.30
N VAL A 40 4.00 4.55 10.46
CA VAL A 40 4.32 5.12 11.76
C VAL A 40 5.10 4.12 12.58
N ARG A 41 6.04 4.62 13.39
CA ARG A 41 6.72 3.84 14.41
C ARG A 41 6.10 4.13 15.77
N VAL A 42 5.73 3.08 16.49
CA VAL A 42 5.18 3.13 17.84
C VAL A 42 6.03 2.20 18.70
N PHE A 43 6.91 2.79 19.51
CA PHE A 43 7.96 2.07 20.24
C PHE A 43 8.86 1.24 19.30
N ASP A 44 8.87 -0.08 19.47
CA ASP A 44 9.59 -1.07 18.68
C ASP A 44 8.78 -1.61 17.49
N LEU A 45 7.50 -1.24 17.37
CA LEU A 45 6.64 -1.67 16.28
C LEU A 45 6.56 -0.62 15.17
N SER A 46 6.54 -1.09 13.94
CA SER A 46 6.11 -0.33 12.78
C SER A 46 4.69 -0.73 12.41
N ALA A 47 3.83 0.25 12.15
CA ALA A 47 2.49 0.05 11.63
C ALA A 47 2.33 0.86 10.34
N ALA A 48 1.82 0.25 9.30
CA ALA A 48 1.72 0.88 7.99
C ALA A 48 0.43 0.47 7.28
N SER A 49 -0.03 1.34 6.39
CA SER A 49 -1.23 1.13 5.59
C SER A 49 -1.12 1.79 4.23
N LEU A 50 -1.89 1.27 3.28
CA LEU A 50 -2.05 1.82 1.94
C LEU A 50 -3.44 1.46 1.39
N GLY A 51 -3.94 2.27 0.47
CA GLY A 51 -5.22 2.05 -0.19
C GLY A 51 -6.42 2.23 0.73
N LEU A 52 -7.51 1.55 0.39
CA LEU A 52 -8.77 1.61 1.13
C LEU A 52 -8.77 0.62 2.30
N ASN A 53 -9.48 0.98 3.38
CA ASN A 53 -9.77 0.07 4.49
C ASN A 53 -11.20 -0.50 4.37
N GLU A 54 -11.53 -1.48 5.22
CA GLU A 54 -12.86 -2.12 5.22
C GLU A 54 -14.00 -1.14 5.43
N ARG A 55 -13.82 -0.13 6.31
CA ARG A 55 -14.87 0.86 6.58
C ARG A 55 -15.19 1.66 5.33
N GLN A 56 -14.18 2.06 4.57
CA GLN A 56 -14.34 2.77 3.31
C GLN A 56 -14.99 1.88 2.24
N LEU A 57 -14.57 0.62 2.12
CA LEU A 57 -15.16 -0.31 1.15
C LEU A 57 -16.63 -0.63 1.47
N LYS A 58 -16.96 -0.85 2.74
CA LYS A 58 -18.34 -1.04 3.21
C LYS A 58 -19.19 0.19 2.95
N ALA A 59 -18.69 1.38 3.28
CA ALA A 59 -19.39 2.64 3.01
C ALA A 59 -19.63 2.88 1.52
N ALA A 60 -18.71 2.44 0.66
CA ALA A 60 -18.84 2.51 -0.79
C ALA A 60 -19.65 1.37 -1.42
N GLY A 61 -20.20 0.44 -0.62
CA GLY A 61 -20.96 -0.71 -1.12
C GLY A 61 -20.14 -1.65 -2.03
N ARG A 62 -18.81 -1.65 -1.90
CA ARG A 62 -17.94 -2.42 -2.79
C ARG A 62 -17.74 -3.84 -2.25
N ASN A 63 -17.91 -4.84 -3.10
CA ASN A 63 -17.59 -6.23 -2.75
C ASN A 63 -16.09 -6.37 -2.51
N PHE A 64 -15.70 -7.03 -1.41
CA PHE A 64 -14.30 -7.30 -1.11
C PHE A 64 -14.16 -8.51 -0.19
N LYS A 65 -12.98 -9.15 -0.22
CA LYS A 65 -12.53 -10.09 0.80
C LYS A 65 -11.31 -9.56 1.53
N ALA A 66 -11.18 -9.98 2.79
CA ALA A 66 -10.02 -9.70 3.62
C ALA A 66 -9.24 -11.00 3.85
N VAL A 67 -7.93 -10.96 3.63
CA VAL A 67 -7.02 -12.03 4.04
C VAL A 67 -6.07 -11.50 5.10
N HIS A 68 -5.83 -12.31 6.13
CA HIS A 68 -4.87 -12.03 7.19
C HIS A 68 -3.76 -13.08 7.12
N VAL A 69 -2.52 -12.63 7.07
CA VAL A 69 -1.33 -13.49 6.97
C VAL A 69 -0.35 -13.09 8.05
N THR A 70 0.17 -14.09 8.76
CA THR A 70 1.29 -13.90 9.68
C THR A 70 2.50 -14.64 9.12
N ALA A 71 3.60 -13.93 8.93
CA ALA A 71 4.85 -14.49 8.43
C ALA A 71 6.04 -13.80 9.10
N ASN A 72 7.22 -14.43 9.10
CA ASN A 72 8.42 -13.80 9.64
C ASN A 72 9.00 -12.76 8.67
N ASP A 73 9.70 -11.76 9.20
CA ASP A 73 10.37 -10.73 8.39
C ASP A 73 11.50 -11.30 7.52
N HIS A 74 12.09 -12.43 7.92
CA HIS A 74 13.04 -13.23 7.15
C HIS A 74 12.99 -14.72 7.58
N ALA A 75 13.87 -15.56 7.02
CA ALA A 75 13.90 -16.99 7.27
C ALA A 75 14.11 -17.32 8.76
N GLY A 76 13.22 -18.14 9.34
CA GLY A 76 13.20 -18.38 10.79
C GLY A 76 14.38 -19.16 11.36
N TYR A 77 15.18 -19.82 10.51
CA TYR A 77 16.43 -20.46 10.96
C TYR A 77 17.55 -19.45 11.20
N PHE A 78 17.46 -18.25 10.61
CA PHE A 78 18.43 -17.19 10.84
C PHE A 78 18.05 -16.43 12.14
N PRO A 79 19.02 -16.13 13.03
CA PRO A 79 18.72 -15.51 14.31
C PRO A 79 18.04 -14.13 14.20
N GLY A 80 17.07 -13.88 15.08
CA GLY A 80 16.46 -12.56 15.24
C GLY A 80 15.27 -12.26 14.32
N ALA A 81 14.66 -13.31 13.75
CA ALA A 81 13.38 -13.25 13.04
C ALA A 81 12.24 -12.82 13.96
N THR A 82 11.37 -11.98 13.42
CA THR A 82 10.22 -11.35 14.09
C THR A 82 8.99 -11.49 13.20
N SER A 83 7.81 -11.63 13.80
CA SER A 83 6.58 -11.75 13.03
C SER A 83 6.12 -10.42 12.45
N ILE A 84 5.56 -10.50 11.26
CA ILE A 84 4.80 -9.46 10.57
C ILE A 84 3.37 -9.95 10.42
N TYR A 85 2.42 -9.13 10.86
CA TYR A 85 1.00 -9.33 10.69
C TYR A 85 0.51 -8.47 9.54
N MET A 86 0.04 -9.10 8.47
CA MET A 86 -0.46 -8.43 7.28
C MET A 86 -1.95 -8.66 7.13
N LYS A 87 -2.64 -7.64 6.63
CA LYS A 87 -4.01 -7.70 6.14
C LYS A 87 -4.07 -7.11 4.74
N MET A 88 -4.71 -7.80 3.81
CA MET A 88 -4.95 -7.30 2.46
C MET A 88 -6.44 -7.37 2.13
N LEU A 89 -6.94 -6.35 1.43
CA LEU A 89 -8.30 -6.23 0.94
C LEU A 89 -8.29 -6.26 -0.57
N PHE A 90 -9.11 -7.12 -1.17
CA PHE A 90 -9.13 -7.33 -2.61
C PHE A 90 -10.53 -7.69 -3.13
N ASP A 91 -10.70 -7.51 -4.44
CA ASP A 91 -11.88 -7.95 -5.18
C ASP A 91 -11.83 -9.47 -5.40
N PRO A 92 -12.81 -10.25 -4.88
CA PRO A 92 -12.77 -11.70 -5.00
C PRO A 92 -13.06 -12.21 -6.42
N GLU A 93 -13.58 -11.38 -7.32
CA GLU A 93 -13.91 -11.74 -8.69
C GLU A 93 -12.81 -11.26 -9.65
N GLU A 94 -12.39 -10.00 -9.53
CA GLU A 94 -11.43 -9.41 -10.46
C GLU A 94 -9.96 -9.56 -10.03
N GLY A 95 -9.71 -9.84 -8.75
CA GLY A 95 -8.37 -9.86 -8.15
C GLY A 95 -7.78 -8.48 -7.90
N THR A 96 -8.54 -7.40 -8.09
CA THR A 96 -8.08 -6.02 -7.86
C THR A 96 -7.72 -5.81 -6.39
N ILE A 97 -6.50 -5.34 -6.11
CA ILE A 97 -6.05 -5.05 -4.73
C ILE A 97 -6.57 -3.65 -4.32
N PHE A 98 -7.34 -3.58 -3.23
CA PHE A 98 -7.91 -2.31 -2.74
C PHE A 98 -7.05 -1.62 -1.71
N GLY A 99 -6.34 -2.38 -0.88
CA GLY A 99 -5.51 -1.83 0.19
C GLY A 99 -4.88 -2.90 1.05
N ALA A 100 -3.91 -2.49 1.85
CA ALA A 100 -3.20 -3.38 2.76
C ALA A 100 -2.78 -2.65 4.03
N GLN A 101 -2.58 -3.43 5.09
CA GLN A 101 -2.13 -2.99 6.40
C GLN A 101 -1.09 -3.98 6.91
N GLY A 102 -0.08 -3.48 7.61
CA GLY A 102 1.00 -4.30 8.17
C GLY A 102 1.45 -3.79 9.52
N VAL A 103 1.71 -4.70 10.46
CA VAL A 103 2.30 -4.41 11.78
C VAL A 103 3.38 -5.43 12.10
N GLY A 104 4.52 -4.96 12.62
CA GLY A 104 5.64 -5.82 12.99
C GLY A 104 6.86 -5.00 13.42
N GLN A 105 7.85 -5.66 14.02
CA GLN A 105 9.08 -4.98 14.48
C GLN A 105 10.01 -4.61 13.31
N LYS A 106 10.08 -5.49 12.28
CA LYS A 106 10.98 -5.34 11.13
C LYS A 106 10.25 -5.65 9.83
N GLY A 107 10.70 -5.02 8.74
CA GLY A 107 10.35 -5.40 7.37
C GLY A 107 8.92 -5.09 6.91
N VAL A 108 8.13 -4.38 7.71
CA VAL A 108 6.76 -3.92 7.36
C VAL A 108 6.79 -2.97 6.17
N ASP A 109 7.71 -2.00 6.21
CA ASP A 109 8.00 -1.04 5.16
C ASP A 109 8.22 -1.71 3.80
N LYS A 110 9.12 -2.70 3.70
CA LYS A 110 9.38 -3.45 2.46
C LYS A 110 8.10 -4.06 1.87
N ARG A 111 7.25 -4.68 2.69
CA ARG A 111 6.00 -5.32 2.20
C ARG A 111 5.00 -4.29 1.70
N ILE A 112 4.87 -3.19 2.42
CA ILE A 112 3.94 -2.10 2.08
C ILE A 112 4.39 -1.39 0.80
N ASP A 113 5.69 -1.19 0.58
CA ASP A 113 6.20 -0.58 -0.65
C ASP A 113 6.02 -1.49 -1.88
N ILE A 114 6.21 -2.81 -1.73
CA ILE A 114 5.91 -3.79 -2.79
C ILE A 114 4.43 -3.75 -3.15
N LEU A 115 3.53 -3.78 -2.16
CA LEU A 115 2.08 -3.73 -2.40
C LEU A 115 1.64 -2.36 -2.95
N ALA A 116 2.24 -1.26 -2.52
CA ALA A 116 2.00 0.06 -3.10
C ALA A 116 2.40 0.10 -4.58
N THR A 117 3.53 -0.51 -4.92
CA THR A 117 4.01 -0.65 -6.29
C THR A 117 3.07 -1.51 -7.12
N ALA A 118 2.64 -2.66 -6.59
CA ALA A 118 1.68 -3.55 -7.24
C ALA A 118 0.36 -2.82 -7.55
N ILE A 119 -0.22 -2.12 -6.58
CA ILE A 119 -1.45 -1.33 -6.79
C ILE A 119 -1.25 -0.23 -7.84
N LYS A 120 -0.13 0.52 -7.77
CA LYS A 120 0.15 1.57 -8.76
C LYS A 120 0.44 1.02 -10.15
N GLY A 121 0.89 -0.23 -10.24
CA GLY A 121 1.11 -1.01 -11.45
C GLY A 121 -0.15 -1.72 -11.97
N ASN A 122 -1.28 -1.64 -11.26
CA ASN A 122 -2.50 -2.39 -11.54
C ASN A 122 -2.30 -3.92 -11.56
N LEU A 123 -1.36 -4.42 -10.76
CA LEU A 123 -1.21 -5.86 -10.54
C LEU A 123 -2.40 -6.39 -9.74
N LYS A 124 -2.82 -7.61 -10.06
CA LYS A 124 -3.85 -8.37 -9.36
C LYS A 124 -3.22 -9.18 -8.22
N VAL A 125 -4.07 -9.70 -7.33
CA VAL A 125 -3.65 -10.58 -6.23
C VAL A 125 -2.86 -11.78 -6.75
N ASP A 126 -3.26 -12.36 -7.88
CA ASP A 126 -2.58 -13.55 -8.44
C ASP A 126 -1.18 -13.21 -8.95
N ASP A 127 -0.96 -12.00 -9.47
CA ASP A 127 0.36 -11.53 -9.92
C ASP A 127 1.36 -11.40 -8.76
N LEU A 128 0.88 -11.27 -7.51
CA LEU A 128 1.76 -11.14 -6.35
C LEU A 128 2.61 -12.41 -6.11
N MET A 129 2.12 -13.57 -6.55
CA MET A 129 2.84 -14.85 -6.41
C MET A 129 4.05 -14.94 -7.34
N GLU A 130 4.06 -14.16 -8.42
CA GLU A 130 5.09 -14.16 -9.45
C GLU A 130 6.17 -13.07 -9.23
N LEU A 131 6.08 -12.32 -8.13
CA LEU A 131 7.05 -11.26 -7.81
C LEU A 131 8.37 -11.85 -7.28
N GLU A 132 9.50 -11.39 -7.83
CA GLU A 132 10.86 -11.71 -7.37
C GLU A 132 11.43 -10.52 -6.55
N PHE A 133 11.91 -10.75 -5.32
CA PHE A 133 12.22 -9.71 -4.33
C PHE A 133 13.27 -10.08 -3.28
#